data_AF-A0AB33ZCE4-F1
#
_entry.id   AF-A0AB33ZCE4-F1
#
_cell.length_a   1.000
_cell.length_b   1.000
_cell.length_c   1.000
_cell.angle_alpha   90.00
_cell.angle_beta   90.00
_cell.angle_gamma   90.00
#
_symmetry.space_group_name_H-M   'P 1'
#
loop_
_entity.id
_entity.type
_entity.pdbx_description
1 polymer ?
#
loop_
_entity_poly.entity_id
_entity_poly.type
_entity_poly.pdbx_seq_one_letter_code
_entity_poly.pdbx_strand_id
1 'polypeptide(L)'
;LYDNYIDILPEDELLTIDIIERTLNFMTEGEEDAIETIFEDYLTQVLKKEAYSLNDLLLIKYYTFQCQVGDYDKEIVESFRCKLINQELQGEELVNVELLGALSTIGGIYVMHHDYRNMKTIVDKMHTVIDKTLQHAYKPAVLIFEAKYYLFYENNRDKAAELYNTATVLAEAFGDQVFIKNLKMEMEKDLNIK
;
A
#
# COMPACT_ATOMS: atom_id res chain seq x y z
N LEU A 1 -9.85 -24.39 -15.96
CA LEU A 1 -11.04 -23.50 -15.97
C LEU A 1 -10.65 -22.11 -16.48
N TYR A 2 -9.45 -21.60 -16.18
CA TYR A 2 -8.88 -20.37 -16.75
C TYR A 2 -8.56 -20.45 -18.26
N ASP A 3 -8.01 -21.57 -18.74
CA ASP A 3 -7.57 -21.71 -20.15
C ASP A 3 -8.66 -21.48 -21.23
N ASN A 4 -9.94 -21.58 -20.87
CA ASN A 4 -11.04 -21.41 -21.85
C ASN A 4 -11.58 -19.97 -21.96
N TYR A 5 -11.15 -19.06 -21.08
CA TYR A 5 -11.67 -17.69 -21.04
C TYR A 5 -10.65 -16.63 -21.43
N ILE A 6 -9.34 -16.90 -21.25
CA ILE A 6 -8.24 -15.97 -21.56
C ILE A 6 -8.29 -15.47 -23.01
N ASP A 7 -8.58 -16.36 -23.97
CA ASP A 7 -8.65 -15.99 -25.41
C ASP A 7 -9.78 -15.01 -25.78
N ILE A 8 -10.71 -14.73 -24.86
CA ILE A 8 -11.92 -13.91 -25.11
C ILE A 8 -11.91 -12.62 -24.27
N LEU A 9 -10.98 -12.49 -23.31
CA LEU A 9 -10.92 -11.34 -22.43
C LEU A 9 -10.44 -10.08 -23.17
N PRO A 10 -11.01 -8.89 -22.86
CA PRO A 10 -10.44 -7.63 -23.28
C PRO A 10 -8.99 -7.46 -22.77
N GLU A 11 -8.20 -6.70 -23.51
CA GLU A 11 -6.79 -6.40 -23.17
C GLU A 11 -6.63 -5.87 -21.72
N ASP A 12 -7.56 -5.05 -21.25
CA ASP A 12 -7.57 -4.52 -19.88
C ASP A 12 -7.76 -5.61 -18.80
N GLU A 13 -8.56 -6.64 -19.07
CA GLU A 13 -8.79 -7.75 -18.13
C GLU A 13 -7.60 -8.71 -18.13
N LEU A 14 -6.95 -8.92 -19.29
CA LEU A 14 -5.70 -9.67 -19.40
C LEU A 14 -4.57 -8.99 -18.62
N LEU A 15 -4.40 -7.68 -18.79
CA LEU A 15 -3.41 -6.91 -18.02
C LEU A 15 -3.63 -7.03 -16.51
N THR A 16 -4.89 -7.06 -16.07
CA THR A 16 -5.23 -7.24 -14.66
C THR A 16 -4.78 -8.60 -14.12
N ILE A 17 -5.03 -9.67 -14.88
CA ILE A 17 -4.62 -11.03 -14.52
C ILE A 17 -3.09 -11.11 -14.45
N ASP A 18 -2.40 -10.57 -15.46
CA ASP A 18 -0.94 -10.58 -15.51
C ASP A 18 -0.32 -9.83 -14.31
N ILE A 19 -0.86 -8.67 -13.94
CA ILE A 19 -0.41 -7.92 -12.74
C ILE A 19 -0.60 -8.76 -11.47
N ILE A 20 -1.75 -9.44 -11.34
CA ILE A 20 -2.06 -10.25 -10.15
C ILE A 20 -1.13 -11.45 -10.06
N GLU A 21 -0.94 -12.20 -11.15
CA GLU A 21 -0.06 -13.36 -11.19
C GLU A 21 1.38 -12.99 -10.83
N ARG A 22 1.91 -11.91 -11.40
CA ARG A 22 3.26 -11.42 -11.07
C ARG A 22 3.40 -10.94 -9.64
N THR A 23 2.39 -10.25 -9.14
CA THR A 23 2.37 -9.83 -7.72
C THR A 23 2.46 -11.06 -6.81
N LEU A 24 1.71 -12.12 -7.12
CA LEU A 24 1.74 -13.38 -6.38
C LEU A 24 3.09 -14.10 -6.52
N ASN A 25 3.63 -14.22 -7.74
CA ASN A 25 4.93 -14.83 -8.00
C ASN A 25 6.04 -14.11 -7.22
N PHE A 26 6.06 -12.78 -7.26
CA PHE A 26 7.03 -11.99 -6.51
C PHE A 26 6.91 -12.20 -4.99
N MET A 27 5.69 -12.30 -4.47
CA MET A 27 5.46 -12.61 -3.04
C MET A 27 5.94 -14.01 -2.64
N THR A 28 5.90 -14.99 -3.55
CA THR A 28 6.26 -16.39 -3.25
C THR A 28 7.70 -16.76 -3.56
N GLU A 29 8.26 -16.23 -4.66
CA GLU A 29 9.55 -16.65 -5.22
C GLU A 29 10.66 -15.62 -4.94
N GLY A 30 10.32 -14.40 -4.54
CA GLY A 30 11.26 -13.40 -4.01
C GLY A 30 12.17 -12.70 -5.03
N GLU A 31 12.20 -13.19 -6.27
CA GLU A 31 12.88 -12.56 -7.41
C GLU A 31 12.07 -12.80 -8.68
N GLU A 32 11.52 -11.72 -9.25
CA GLU A 32 11.24 -11.65 -10.68
C GLU A 32 12.05 -10.48 -11.25
N ASP A 33 12.56 -10.66 -12.47
CA ASP A 33 13.37 -9.72 -13.22
C ASP A 33 12.79 -8.30 -13.26
N ALA A 34 13.67 -7.33 -13.56
CA ALA A 34 13.32 -5.94 -13.82
C ALA A 34 12.01 -5.83 -14.61
N ILE A 35 11.14 -4.89 -14.19
CA ILE A 35 9.86 -4.56 -14.82
C ILE A 35 9.97 -4.78 -16.33
N GLU A 36 9.27 -5.78 -16.85
CA GLU A 36 9.36 -6.10 -18.27
C GLU A 36 8.99 -4.86 -19.10
N THR A 37 9.57 -4.75 -20.30
CA THR A 37 9.41 -3.59 -21.18
C THR A 37 7.93 -3.21 -21.40
N ILE A 38 7.03 -4.20 -21.45
CA ILE A 38 5.58 -3.99 -21.56
C ILE A 38 5.05 -3.19 -20.36
N PHE A 39 5.47 -3.55 -19.14
CA PHE A 39 5.06 -2.87 -17.92
C PHE A 39 5.70 -1.49 -17.76
N GLU A 40 6.91 -1.28 -18.30
CA GLU A 40 7.51 0.06 -18.37
C GLU A 40 6.68 1.01 -19.26
N ASP A 41 6.18 0.52 -20.40
CA ASP A 41 5.31 1.29 -21.28
C ASP A 41 3.98 1.64 -20.59
N TYR A 42 3.34 0.67 -19.91
CA TYR A 42 2.14 0.93 -19.12
C TYR A 42 2.40 1.91 -17.99
N LEU A 43 3.49 1.74 -17.23
CA LEU A 43 3.86 2.64 -16.13
C LEU A 43 4.07 4.07 -16.64
N THR A 44 4.70 4.22 -17.81
CA THR A 44 4.90 5.52 -18.47
C THR A 44 3.58 6.17 -18.86
N GLN A 45 2.59 5.40 -19.26
CA GLN A 45 1.23 5.90 -19.52
C GLN A 45 0.52 6.30 -18.22
N VAL A 46 0.61 5.47 -17.18
CA VAL A 46 0.02 5.75 -15.87
C VAL A 46 0.61 7.02 -15.27
N LEU A 47 1.92 7.26 -15.41
CA LEU A 47 2.56 8.49 -14.94
C LEU A 47 1.99 9.77 -15.54
N LYS A 48 1.38 9.71 -16.73
CA LYS A 48 0.76 10.85 -17.41
C LYS A 48 -0.70 11.08 -17.01
N LYS A 49 -1.35 10.13 -16.33
CA LYS A 49 -2.75 10.24 -15.93
C LYS A 49 -2.91 11.11 -14.68
N GLU A 50 -4.04 11.80 -14.59
CA GLU A 50 -4.42 12.63 -13.41
C GLU A 50 -5.37 11.91 -12.46
N ALA A 51 -6.10 10.90 -12.94
CA ALA A 51 -6.96 10.04 -12.15
C ALA A 51 -6.72 8.59 -12.55
N TYR A 52 -6.59 7.71 -11.56
CA TYR A 52 -6.27 6.30 -11.78
C TYR A 52 -7.52 5.42 -11.82
N SER A 53 -7.59 4.54 -12.81
CA SER A 53 -8.54 3.43 -12.83
C SER A 53 -8.10 2.31 -11.88
N LEU A 54 -8.92 1.25 -11.77
CA LEU A 54 -8.56 0.05 -11.02
C LEU A 54 -7.21 -0.53 -11.48
N ASN A 55 -7.03 -0.73 -12.79
CA ASN A 55 -5.82 -1.33 -13.36
C ASN A 55 -4.58 -0.46 -13.11
N ASP A 56 -4.74 0.87 -13.19
CA ASP A 56 -3.68 1.80 -12.89
C ASP A 56 -3.23 1.66 -11.41
N LEU A 57 -4.19 1.55 -10.48
CA LEU A 57 -3.90 1.36 -9.06
C LEU A 57 -3.21 0.01 -8.78
N LEU A 58 -3.64 -1.06 -9.46
CA LEU A 58 -3.02 -2.38 -9.36
C LEU A 58 -1.57 -2.35 -9.87
N LEU A 59 -1.32 -1.69 -11.01
CA LEU A 59 0.02 -1.53 -11.56
C LEU A 59 0.92 -0.71 -10.63
N ILE A 60 0.42 0.40 -10.10
CA ILE A 60 1.16 1.22 -9.12
C ILE A 60 1.48 0.40 -7.88
N LYS A 61 0.53 -0.39 -7.38
CA LYS A 61 0.71 -1.26 -6.22
C LYS A 61 1.81 -2.29 -6.47
N TYR A 62 1.81 -2.96 -7.62
CA TYR A 62 2.86 -3.90 -8.02
C TYR A 62 4.24 -3.23 -8.07
N TYR A 63 4.36 -2.11 -8.80
CA TYR A 63 5.61 -1.35 -8.92
C TYR A 63 6.15 -0.92 -7.55
N THR A 64 5.31 -0.30 -6.73
CA THR A 64 5.71 0.21 -5.40
C THR A 64 6.00 -0.90 -4.41
N PHE A 65 5.41 -2.10 -4.58
CA PHE A 65 5.76 -3.26 -3.77
C PHE A 65 7.18 -3.76 -4.07
N GLN A 66 7.57 -3.82 -5.34
CA GLN A 66 8.96 -4.17 -5.73
C GLN A 66 9.98 -3.16 -5.18
N CYS A 67 9.63 -1.87 -5.15
CA CYS A 67 10.47 -0.80 -4.62
C CYS A 67 10.78 -0.93 -3.10
N GLN A 68 10.13 -1.84 -2.38
CA GLN A 68 10.39 -2.10 -0.96
C GLN A 68 11.66 -2.93 -0.73
N VAL A 69 12.07 -3.76 -1.70
CA VAL A 69 13.18 -4.71 -1.55
C VAL A 69 14.48 -4.19 -2.19
N GLY A 70 14.39 -3.28 -3.16
CA GLY A 70 15.53 -2.74 -3.90
C GLY A 70 15.58 -1.22 -3.98
N ASP A 71 16.58 -0.72 -4.71
CA ASP A 71 16.62 0.68 -5.12
C ASP A 71 15.46 1.01 -6.06
N TYR A 72 14.98 2.25 -5.99
CA TYR A 72 13.86 2.71 -6.80
C TYR A 72 14.02 4.17 -7.19
N ASP A 73 13.27 4.57 -8.20
CA ASP A 73 13.18 5.97 -8.62
C ASP A 73 12.25 6.74 -7.66
N LYS A 74 12.86 7.59 -6.83
CA LYS A 74 12.14 8.42 -5.85
C LYS A 74 11.21 9.43 -6.52
N GLU A 75 11.54 9.94 -7.71
CA GLU A 75 10.69 10.90 -8.41
C GLU A 75 9.40 10.23 -8.91
N ILE A 76 9.52 9.00 -9.41
CA ILE A 76 8.35 8.18 -9.82
C ILE A 76 7.43 7.91 -8.62
N VAL A 77 7.99 7.41 -7.51
CA VAL A 77 7.19 7.11 -6.30
C VAL A 77 6.56 8.37 -5.72
N GLU A 78 7.27 9.49 -5.67
CA GLU A 78 6.73 10.76 -5.19
C GLU A 78 5.66 11.34 -6.12
N SER A 79 5.79 11.14 -7.45
CA SER A 79 4.75 11.48 -8.42
C SER A 79 3.48 10.69 -8.14
N PHE A 80 3.58 9.36 -7.97
CA PHE A 80 2.45 8.52 -7.59
C PHE A 80 1.83 8.95 -6.26
N ARG A 81 2.64 9.19 -5.24
CA ARG A 81 2.17 9.71 -3.94
C ARG A 81 1.32 10.96 -4.13
N CYS A 82 1.85 11.97 -4.83
CA CYS A 82 1.15 13.23 -5.05
C CYS A 82 -0.19 13.05 -5.77
N LYS A 83 -0.26 12.13 -6.73
CA LYS A 83 -1.48 11.86 -7.50
C LYS A 83 -2.49 11.06 -6.67
N LEU A 84 -2.06 10.01 -5.97
CA LEU A 84 -2.91 9.17 -5.12
C LEU A 84 -3.56 9.94 -3.96
N ILE A 85 -2.82 10.85 -3.30
CA ILE A 85 -3.40 11.66 -2.21
C ILE A 85 -4.47 12.63 -2.72
N ASN A 86 -4.36 13.09 -3.96
CA ASN A 86 -5.29 14.04 -4.58
C ASN A 86 -6.45 13.36 -5.32
N GLN A 87 -6.35 12.05 -5.60
CA GLN A 87 -7.40 11.29 -6.28
C GLN A 87 -8.73 11.34 -5.52
N GLU A 88 -9.82 11.69 -6.20
CA GLU A 88 -11.16 11.63 -5.65
C GLU A 88 -11.61 10.18 -5.46
N LEU A 89 -12.46 9.95 -4.44
CA LEU A 89 -13.07 8.63 -4.25
C LEU A 89 -14.04 8.35 -5.38
N GLN A 90 -13.99 7.14 -5.90
CA GLN A 90 -14.86 6.71 -6.99
C GLN A 90 -16.10 6.03 -6.44
N GLY A 91 -17.18 5.99 -7.22
CA GLY A 91 -18.41 5.31 -6.81
C GLY A 91 -18.24 3.80 -6.65
N GLU A 92 -17.25 3.22 -7.34
CA GLU A 92 -16.93 1.80 -7.24
C GLU A 92 -16.06 1.52 -6.00
N GLU A 93 -16.56 0.65 -5.13
CA GLU A 93 -15.93 0.33 -3.86
C GLU A 93 -14.54 -0.29 -4.03
N LEU A 94 -14.40 -1.21 -4.98
CA LEU A 94 -13.15 -1.92 -5.26
C LEU A 94 -12.01 -0.96 -5.61
N VAL A 95 -12.29 0.08 -6.39
CA VAL A 95 -11.29 1.11 -6.75
C VAL A 95 -10.78 1.83 -5.51
N ASN A 96 -11.66 2.14 -4.55
CA ASN A 96 -11.24 2.81 -3.31
C ASN A 96 -10.44 1.87 -2.39
N VAL A 97 -10.74 0.57 -2.40
CA VAL A 97 -9.94 -0.44 -1.68
C VAL A 97 -8.55 -0.56 -2.31
N GLU A 98 -8.46 -0.60 -3.63
CA GLU A 98 -7.16 -0.62 -4.31
C GLU A 98 -6.37 0.68 -4.16
N LEU A 99 -7.06 1.83 -4.06
CA LEU A 99 -6.42 3.10 -3.70
C LEU A 99 -5.79 3.00 -2.30
N LEU A 100 -6.50 2.42 -1.34
CA LEU A 100 -5.96 2.17 0.00
C LEU A 100 -4.76 1.20 -0.05
N GLY A 101 -4.83 0.18 -0.91
CA GLY A 101 -3.72 -0.75 -1.17
C GLY A 101 -2.48 -0.06 -1.72
N ALA A 102 -2.63 0.77 -2.75
CA ALA A 102 -1.53 1.53 -3.36
C ALA A 102 -0.90 2.56 -2.40
N LEU A 103 -1.73 3.23 -1.59
CA LEU A 103 -1.25 4.09 -0.50
C LEU A 103 -0.45 3.28 0.54
N SER A 104 -0.91 2.06 0.86
CA SER A 104 -0.23 1.17 1.81
C SER A 104 1.13 0.71 1.30
N THR A 105 1.28 0.40 0.01
CA THR A 105 2.57 -0.03 -0.55
C THR A 105 3.59 1.10 -0.57
N ILE A 106 3.18 2.34 -0.82
CA ILE A 106 4.04 3.53 -0.63
C ILE A 106 4.44 3.70 0.84
N GLY A 107 3.49 3.53 1.77
CA GLY A 107 3.80 3.49 3.20
C GLY A 107 4.82 2.40 3.54
N GLY A 108 4.71 1.23 2.91
CA GLY A 108 5.69 0.15 3.04
C GLY A 108 7.09 0.54 2.58
N ILE A 109 7.23 1.26 1.46
CA ILE A 109 8.53 1.80 1.00
C ILE A 109 9.14 2.69 2.09
N TYR A 110 8.36 3.61 2.65
CA TYR A 110 8.83 4.50 3.71
C TYR A 110 9.31 3.76 4.96
N VAL A 111 8.63 2.66 5.34
CA VAL A 111 9.06 1.81 6.44
C VAL A 111 10.37 1.09 6.12
N MET A 112 10.47 0.46 4.94
CA MET A 112 11.63 -0.34 4.54
C MET A 112 12.89 0.51 4.31
N HIS A 113 12.72 1.72 3.78
CA HIS A 113 13.81 2.67 3.52
C HIS A 113 14.03 3.66 4.67
N HIS A 114 13.29 3.53 5.78
CA HIS A 114 13.37 4.40 6.95
C HIS A 114 13.20 5.91 6.67
N ASP A 115 12.41 6.28 5.65
CA ASP A 115 12.11 7.66 5.30
C ASP A 115 10.63 7.99 5.59
N TYR A 116 10.39 8.57 6.75
CA TYR A 116 9.04 8.83 7.24
C TYR A 116 8.54 10.25 6.94
N ARG A 117 9.30 11.09 6.23
CA ARG A 117 9.00 12.52 6.04
C ARG A 117 7.61 12.76 5.46
N ASN A 118 7.22 11.97 4.46
CA ASN A 118 5.95 12.11 3.75
C ASN A 118 4.87 11.15 4.25
N MET A 119 5.16 10.29 5.23
CA MET A 119 4.24 9.26 5.74
C MET A 119 2.89 9.85 6.16
N LYS A 120 2.89 11.01 6.82
CA LYS A 120 1.66 11.65 7.30
C LYS A 120 0.67 11.98 6.18
N THR A 121 1.17 12.39 5.02
CA THR A 121 0.32 12.74 3.87
C THR A 121 -0.46 11.53 3.34
N ILE A 122 0.18 10.36 3.32
CA ILE A 122 -0.43 9.09 2.95
C ILE A 122 -1.44 8.68 4.02
N VAL A 123 -1.04 8.67 5.29
CA VAL A 123 -1.90 8.32 6.43
C VAL A 123 -3.19 9.14 6.46
N ASP A 124 -3.10 10.46 6.26
CA ASP A 124 -4.28 11.35 6.25
C ASP A 124 -5.24 11.02 5.12
N LYS A 125 -4.71 10.68 3.95
CA LYS A 125 -5.53 10.20 2.84
C LYS A 125 -6.19 8.86 3.18
N MET A 126 -5.44 7.91 3.74
CA MET A 126 -5.95 6.59 4.10
C MET A 126 -7.08 6.66 5.13
N HIS A 127 -6.94 7.49 6.17
CA HIS A 127 -8.03 7.75 7.12
C HIS A 127 -9.27 8.32 6.42
N THR A 128 -9.08 9.29 5.52
CA THR A 128 -10.18 9.87 4.73
C THR A 128 -10.88 8.82 3.87
N VAL A 129 -10.14 7.91 3.23
CA VAL A 129 -10.71 6.82 2.44
C VAL A 129 -11.49 5.89 3.35
N ILE A 130 -10.88 5.38 4.43
CA ILE A 130 -11.50 4.43 5.38
C ILE A 130 -12.80 4.99 5.96
N ASP A 131 -12.80 6.24 6.41
CA ASP A 131 -13.98 6.84 7.04
C ASP A 131 -15.13 7.07 6.04
N LYS A 132 -14.81 7.37 4.77
CA LYS A 132 -15.82 7.58 3.72
C LYS A 132 -16.33 6.28 3.09
N THR A 133 -15.50 5.24 3.03
CA THR A 133 -15.86 3.94 2.44
C THR A 133 -16.29 2.90 3.47
N LEU A 134 -16.23 3.24 4.76
CA LEU A 134 -16.56 2.36 5.90
C LEU A 134 -15.66 1.12 6.00
N GLN A 135 -14.48 1.16 5.38
CA GLN A 135 -13.49 0.07 5.36
C GLN A 135 -12.67 0.01 6.67
N HIS A 136 -13.37 -0.06 7.81
CA HIS A 136 -12.76 0.09 9.14
C HIS A 136 -11.76 -1.02 9.52
N ALA A 137 -11.81 -2.17 8.84
CA ALA A 137 -10.87 -3.27 9.05
C ALA A 137 -9.41 -2.88 8.78
N TYR A 138 -9.16 -1.87 7.94
CA TYR A 138 -7.81 -1.38 7.61
C TYR A 138 -7.25 -0.37 8.62
N LYS A 139 -8.10 0.14 9.53
CA LYS A 139 -7.71 1.20 10.49
C LYS A 139 -6.53 0.81 11.37
N PRO A 140 -6.41 -0.43 11.89
CA PRO A 140 -5.22 -0.85 12.63
C PRO A 140 -3.91 -0.68 11.85
N ALA A 141 -3.88 -1.04 10.57
CA ALA A 141 -2.68 -0.92 9.74
C ALA A 141 -2.28 0.55 9.52
N VAL A 142 -3.26 1.43 9.29
CA VAL A 142 -3.01 2.88 9.14
C VAL A 142 -2.46 3.50 10.42
N LEU A 143 -2.97 3.09 11.58
CA LEU A 143 -2.46 3.55 12.87
C LEU A 143 -1.01 3.12 13.14
N ILE A 144 -0.57 1.96 12.63
CA ILE A 144 0.84 1.55 12.70
C ILE A 144 1.73 2.51 11.88
N PHE A 145 1.33 2.85 10.65
CA PHE A 145 2.06 3.83 9.85
C PHE A 145 2.12 5.19 10.54
N GLU A 146 1.02 5.62 11.15
CA GLU A 146 0.97 6.88 11.90
C GLU A 146 1.86 6.83 13.15
N ALA A 147 1.87 5.71 13.88
CA ALA A 147 2.73 5.51 15.04
C ALA A 147 4.21 5.60 14.65
N LYS A 148 4.62 4.95 13.56
CA LYS A 148 5.99 5.02 13.03
C LYS A 148 6.37 6.45 12.61
N TYR A 149 5.47 7.19 11.99
CA TYR A 149 5.68 8.62 11.71
C TYR A 149 5.99 9.41 12.98
N TYR A 150 5.15 9.30 14.01
CA TYR A 150 5.38 10.04 15.25
C TYR A 150 6.65 9.60 15.97
N LEU A 151 6.99 8.30 15.91
CA LEU A 151 8.17 7.76 16.55
C LEU A 151 9.46 8.22 15.87
N PHE A 152 9.56 8.05 14.56
CA PHE A 152 10.82 8.20 13.82
C PHE A 152 11.02 9.57 13.16
N TYR A 153 9.94 10.31 12.90
CA TYR A 153 10.03 11.65 12.30
C TYR A 153 9.79 12.77 13.33
N GLU A 154 8.65 12.73 14.03
CA GLU A 154 8.30 13.76 15.04
C GLU A 154 9.00 13.54 16.40
N ASN A 155 9.64 12.39 16.61
CA ASN A 155 10.28 12.00 17.87
C ASN A 155 9.32 12.04 19.09
N ASN A 156 8.03 11.79 18.86
CA ASN A 156 6.99 11.75 19.88
C ASN A 156 6.64 10.30 20.24
N ARG A 157 7.41 9.73 21.18
CA ARG A 157 7.25 8.35 21.63
C ARG A 157 5.91 8.09 22.33
N ASP A 158 5.43 9.04 23.13
CA ASP A 158 4.18 8.87 23.89
C ASP A 158 2.99 8.73 22.93
N LYS A 159 2.94 9.59 21.91
CA LYS A 159 1.89 9.53 20.88
C LYS A 159 1.99 8.27 20.04
N ALA A 160 3.20 7.83 19.70
CA ALA A 160 3.40 6.57 18.98
C ALA A 160 2.88 5.36 19.81
N ALA A 161 3.17 5.32 21.11
CA ALA A 161 2.69 4.27 22.00
C ALA A 161 1.16 4.27 22.12
N GLU A 162 0.53 5.44 22.22
CA GLU A 162 -0.94 5.56 22.22
C GLU A 162 -1.56 5.00 20.93
N LEU A 163 -0.99 5.35 19.78
CA LEU A 163 -1.44 4.87 18.47
C LEU A 163 -1.27 3.35 18.32
N TYR A 164 -0.14 2.79 18.75
CA TYR A 164 0.09 1.34 18.75
C TYR A 164 -0.89 0.59 19.66
N ASN A 165 -1.15 1.12 20.85
CA ASN A 165 -2.14 0.54 21.76
C ASN A 165 -3.54 0.57 21.14
N THR A 166 -3.92 1.70 20.52
CA THR A 166 -5.21 1.84 19.83
C THR A 166 -5.32 0.86 18.67
N ALA A 167 -4.27 0.71 17.86
CA ALA A 167 -4.21 -0.25 16.76
C ALA A 167 -4.39 -1.69 17.27
N THR A 168 -3.76 -2.03 18.39
CA THR A 168 -3.85 -3.35 19.02
C THR A 168 -5.28 -3.66 19.46
N VAL A 169 -5.93 -2.74 20.17
CA VAL A 169 -7.32 -2.91 20.65
C VAL A 169 -8.29 -3.07 19.48
N LEU A 170 -8.12 -2.27 18.42
CA LEU A 170 -8.94 -2.40 17.21
C LEU A 170 -8.70 -3.73 16.49
N ALA A 171 -7.45 -4.15 16.35
CA ALA A 171 -7.11 -5.44 15.73
C ALA A 171 -7.72 -6.62 16.51
N GLU A 172 -7.66 -6.58 17.85
CA GLU A 172 -8.30 -7.58 18.73
C GLU A 172 -9.81 -7.63 18.55
N ALA A 173 -10.47 -6.48 18.32
CA ALA A 173 -11.90 -6.43 18.02
C ALA A 173 -12.27 -7.05 16.67
N PHE A 174 -11.38 -6.98 15.67
CA PHE A 174 -11.58 -7.59 14.34
C PHE A 174 -11.18 -9.07 14.27
N GLY A 175 -10.34 -9.55 15.21
CA GLY A 175 -10.10 -10.98 15.43
C GLY A 175 -9.00 -11.63 14.58
N ASP A 176 -8.22 -10.86 13.80
CA ASP A 176 -7.07 -11.39 13.04
C ASP A 176 -5.87 -11.68 13.95
N GLN A 177 -5.76 -12.92 14.43
CA GLN A 177 -4.71 -13.34 15.36
C GLN A 177 -3.30 -13.25 14.79
N VAL A 178 -3.12 -13.45 13.48
CA VAL A 178 -1.80 -13.37 12.84
C VAL A 178 -1.36 -11.92 12.79
N PHE A 179 -2.25 -11.04 12.36
CA PHE A 179 -1.99 -9.60 12.34
C PHE A 179 -1.72 -9.03 13.74
N ILE A 180 -2.54 -9.40 14.75
CA ILE A 180 -2.34 -8.96 16.15
C ILE A 180 -0.94 -9.37 16.66
N LYS A 181 -0.52 -10.61 16.38
CA LYS A 181 0.80 -11.10 16.79
C LYS A 181 1.92 -10.27 16.16
N ASN A 182 1.85 -10.05 14.85
CA ASN A 182 2.86 -9.28 14.12
C ASN A 182 2.90 -7.82 14.59
N LEU A 183 1.74 -7.21 14.84
CA LEU A 183 1.62 -5.86 15.37
C LEU A 183 2.32 -5.72 16.73
N LYS A 184 2.05 -6.64 17.67
CA LYS A 184 2.68 -6.62 19.00
C LYS A 184 4.21 -6.76 18.91
N MET A 185 4.70 -7.66 18.07
CA MET A 185 6.14 -7.82 17.82
C MET A 185 6.76 -6.53 17.26
N GLU A 186 6.09 -5.89 16.30
CA GLU A 186 6.57 -4.65 15.69
C GLU A 186 6.59 -3.48 16.70
N MET A 187 5.55 -3.37 17.53
CA MET A 187 5.47 -2.38 18.61
C MET A 187 6.61 -2.55 19.63
N GLU A 188 6.88 -3.78 20.07
CA GLU A 188 7.97 -4.08 21.02
C GLU A 188 9.34 -3.68 20.45
N LYS A 189 9.57 -4.04 19.19
CA LYS A 189 10.80 -3.72 18.44
C LYS A 189 10.98 -2.20 18.30
N ASP A 190 9.94 -1.49 17.88
CA ASP A 190 9.99 -0.05 17.63
C ASP A 190 10.17 0.76 18.93
N LEU A 191 9.40 0.42 19.96
CA LEU A 191 9.43 1.14 21.23
C LEU A 191 10.58 0.68 22.15
N ASN A 192 11.37 -0.31 21.75
CA ASN A 192 12.41 -0.92 22.59
C ASN A 192 11.87 -1.34 23.97
N ILE A 193 10.67 -1.92 24.00
CA ILE A 193 10.08 -2.44 25.24
C ILE A 193 10.74 -3.79 25.50
N LYS A 194 11.50 -3.89 26.61
CA LYS A 194 12.16 -5.13 27.06
C LYS A 194 11.31 -5.89 28.05
#